data_AF-A0A381R4J5-F1
#
_entry.id   AF-A0A381R4J5-F1
#
_cell.length_a   1.000
_cell.length_b   1.000
_cell.length_c   1.000
_cell.angle_alpha   90.00
_cell.angle_beta   90.00
_cell.angle_gamma   90.00
#
_symmetry.space_group_name_H-M   'P 1'
#
loop_
_entity.id
_entity.type
_entity.pdbx_description
1 polymer ?
#
loop_
_entity_poly.entity_id
_entity_poly.type
_entity_poly.pdbx_seq_one_letter_code
_entity_poly.pdbx_strand_id
1 'polypeptide(L)'
;MLLSCSADKDNPGVEYAPNMYHSTPYEPLSQVTDKEIGSWLDSNPDDNHGEFYNSNPYNPYGMTMRDPVPNTVKRSSYLPYRIPKDSLELAALIKNPLATTEEVLKEGKVLYTRYCVHCHGEKGMGDGLVGIAYKGVTAYNSRAVKSRSEGEIFHAITHGKGRMWAHGSQVSIENRWKIVKYVQTLQKQ
;
A
#
# COMPACT_ATOMS: atom_id res chain seq x y z
N MET A 1 3.62 -49.51 8.20
CA MET A 1 4.11 -48.14 7.95
C MET A 1 2.92 -47.27 7.68
N LEU A 2 2.52 -46.43 8.63
CA LEU A 2 1.52 -45.40 8.41
C LEU A 2 2.20 -44.30 7.60
N LEU A 3 2.08 -44.33 6.27
CA LEU A 3 2.39 -43.16 5.46
C LEU A 3 1.31 -42.13 5.76
N SER A 4 1.60 -41.17 6.65
CA SER A 4 0.78 -39.98 6.76
C SER A 4 0.96 -39.17 5.48
N CYS A 5 -0.14 -38.75 4.84
CA CYS A 5 -0.11 -37.74 3.78
C CYS A 5 0.34 -36.41 4.40
N SER A 6 1.65 -36.19 4.49
CA SER A 6 2.21 -34.91 4.88
C SER A 6 2.01 -33.90 3.76
N ALA A 7 1.86 -32.62 4.11
CA ALA A 7 1.94 -31.55 3.14
C ALA A 7 3.26 -31.67 2.34
N ASP A 8 3.20 -31.36 1.04
CA ASP A 8 4.36 -31.20 0.17
C ASP A 8 4.27 -29.81 -0.50
N LYS A 9 5.27 -29.42 -1.28
CA LYS A 9 5.39 -28.07 -1.86
C LYS A 9 4.11 -27.59 -2.57
N ASP A 10 3.44 -28.50 -3.28
CA ASP A 10 2.24 -28.19 -4.06
C ASP A 10 0.97 -28.81 -3.45
N ASN A 11 1.06 -29.43 -2.27
CA ASN A 11 -0.06 -30.09 -1.61
C ASN A 11 -0.16 -29.63 -0.16
N PRO A 12 -1.20 -28.88 0.24
CA PRO A 12 -1.36 -28.42 1.61
C PRO A 12 -1.55 -29.55 2.63
N GLY A 13 -1.74 -30.79 2.17
CA GLY A 13 -1.92 -31.97 3.00
C GLY A 13 -3.39 -32.26 3.25
N VAL A 14 -3.65 -33.24 4.12
CA VAL A 14 -5.01 -33.60 4.54
C VAL A 14 -5.34 -32.89 5.83
N GLU A 15 -6.51 -32.25 5.86
CA GLU A 15 -7.06 -31.65 7.07
C GLU A 15 -7.98 -32.65 7.78
N TYR A 16 -7.84 -32.76 9.10
CA TYR A 16 -8.71 -33.60 9.92
C TYR A 16 -9.76 -32.72 10.61
N ALA A 17 -11.04 -33.00 10.35
CA ALA A 17 -12.18 -32.23 10.87
C ALA A 17 -12.07 -30.70 10.63
N PRO A 18 -11.97 -30.24 9.35
CA PRO A 18 -11.79 -28.82 8.99
C PRO A 18 -13.05 -27.96 9.17
N ASN A 19 -14.02 -28.41 9.97
CA ASN A 19 -15.18 -27.61 10.32
C ASN A 19 -14.70 -26.29 10.93
N MET A 20 -15.13 -25.16 10.36
CA MET A 20 -14.74 -23.80 10.78
C MET A 20 -13.27 -23.41 10.56
N TYR A 21 -12.48 -24.18 9.80
CA TYR A 21 -11.12 -23.74 9.41
C TYR A 21 -11.16 -22.67 8.33
N HIS A 22 -12.15 -22.78 7.45
CA HIS A 22 -12.44 -21.79 6.44
C HIS A 22 -13.58 -20.89 6.92
N SER A 23 -13.38 -19.58 6.84
CA SER A 23 -14.41 -18.61 7.19
C SER A 23 -15.56 -18.68 6.18
N THR A 24 -16.76 -19.00 6.66
CA THR A 24 -18.03 -18.72 5.97
C THR A 24 -18.24 -17.23 5.71
N PRO A 25 -17.97 -16.29 6.65
CA PRO A 25 -18.08 -14.86 6.35
C PRO A 25 -16.98 -14.40 5.37
N TYR A 26 -17.26 -13.32 4.64
CA TYR A 26 -16.29 -12.74 3.73
C TYR A 26 -15.07 -12.17 4.46
N GLU A 27 -13.92 -12.82 4.28
CA GLU A 27 -12.63 -12.32 4.74
C GLU A 27 -12.03 -11.31 3.74
N PRO A 28 -11.34 -10.26 4.22
CA PRO A 28 -10.59 -9.37 3.36
C PRO A 28 -9.53 -10.14 2.57
N LEU A 29 -9.51 -9.96 1.25
CA LEU A 29 -8.51 -10.57 0.33
C LEU A 29 -8.54 -12.10 0.25
N SER A 30 -9.59 -12.76 0.73
CA SER A 30 -9.84 -14.18 0.47
C SER A 30 -10.76 -14.35 -0.73
N GLN A 31 -10.45 -15.29 -1.62
CA GLN A 31 -11.29 -15.62 -2.75
C GLN A 31 -11.13 -17.08 -3.16
N VAL A 32 -12.05 -17.93 -2.70
CA VAL A 32 -12.18 -19.32 -3.11
C VAL A 32 -13.21 -19.40 -4.22
N THR A 33 -12.76 -19.69 -5.44
CA THR A 33 -13.59 -19.68 -6.66
C THR A 33 -14.17 -21.04 -7.01
N ASP A 34 -13.57 -22.12 -6.50
CA ASP A 34 -14.10 -23.47 -6.63
C ASP A 34 -15.40 -23.58 -5.83
N LYS A 35 -16.50 -23.91 -6.51
CA LYS A 35 -17.82 -24.05 -5.87
C LYS A 35 -18.04 -25.41 -5.24
N GLU A 36 -17.22 -26.41 -5.55
CA GLU A 36 -17.40 -27.77 -5.04
C GLU A 36 -16.53 -28.05 -3.81
N ILE A 37 -15.67 -27.10 -3.45
CA ILE A 37 -14.72 -27.23 -2.35
C ILE A 37 -15.43 -27.30 -1.00
N GLY A 38 -15.14 -28.37 -0.25
CA GLY A 38 -15.80 -28.64 1.03
C GLY A 38 -17.23 -29.21 0.90
N SER A 39 -17.69 -29.59 -0.31
CA SER A 39 -19.01 -30.22 -0.52
C SER A 39 -19.26 -31.48 0.32
N TRP A 40 -18.20 -32.22 0.65
CA TRP A 40 -18.26 -33.40 1.53
C TRP A 40 -18.57 -33.07 3.00
N LEU A 41 -18.49 -31.79 3.37
CA LEU A 41 -18.73 -31.26 4.71
C LEU A 41 -19.87 -30.22 4.72
N ASP A 42 -20.60 -30.10 3.61
CA ASP A 42 -21.57 -29.03 3.39
C ASP A 42 -22.67 -29.02 4.47
N SER A 43 -22.67 -27.97 5.27
CA SER A 43 -23.63 -27.77 6.34
C SER A 43 -24.94 -27.14 5.86
N ASN A 44 -24.98 -26.62 4.62
CA ASN A 44 -26.12 -25.91 4.06
C ASN A 44 -26.32 -26.21 2.55
N PRO A 45 -26.88 -27.39 2.20
CA PRO A 45 -27.03 -27.82 0.80
C PRO A 45 -27.97 -26.95 -0.06
N ASP A 46 -28.71 -26.02 0.54
CA ASP A 46 -29.66 -25.15 -0.16
C ASP A 46 -28.98 -23.95 -0.86
N ASP A 47 -27.71 -23.63 -0.55
CA ASP A 47 -26.98 -22.49 -1.14
C ASP A 47 -26.22 -22.83 -2.44
N ASN A 48 -26.25 -24.09 -2.87
CA ASN A 48 -25.66 -24.60 -4.12
C ASN A 48 -24.15 -24.32 -4.25
N HIS A 49 -23.40 -24.34 -3.15
CA HIS A 49 -21.94 -24.36 -3.15
C HIS A 49 -21.39 -25.12 -1.94
N GLY A 50 -20.16 -25.63 -2.03
CA GLY A 50 -19.49 -26.31 -0.92
C GLY A 50 -19.13 -25.35 0.22
N GLU A 51 -18.93 -25.92 1.41
CA GLU A 51 -18.72 -25.21 2.69
C GLU A 51 -17.61 -24.14 2.65
N PHE A 52 -16.58 -24.32 1.82
CA PHE A 52 -15.40 -23.45 1.81
C PHE A 52 -15.43 -22.38 0.71
N TYR A 53 -16.48 -22.33 -0.11
CA TYR A 53 -16.67 -21.31 -1.12
C TYR A 53 -16.95 -19.94 -0.47
N ASN A 54 -16.20 -18.90 -0.84
CA ASN A 54 -16.39 -17.55 -0.27
C ASN A 54 -16.25 -16.41 -1.29
N SER A 55 -16.28 -16.70 -2.59
CA SER A 55 -16.30 -15.67 -3.62
C SER A 55 -17.67 -15.01 -3.73
N ASN A 56 -17.71 -13.70 -4.00
CA ASN A 56 -18.96 -12.99 -4.22
C ASN A 56 -19.24 -12.84 -5.73
N PRO A 57 -20.17 -13.61 -6.32
CA PRO A 57 -20.40 -13.63 -7.76
C PRO A 57 -21.01 -12.32 -8.30
N TYR A 58 -21.57 -11.49 -7.43
CA TYR A 58 -22.15 -10.19 -7.81
C TYR A 58 -21.10 -9.08 -7.90
N ASN A 59 -19.91 -9.30 -7.35
CA ASN A 59 -18.83 -8.34 -7.38
C ASN A 59 -17.91 -8.56 -8.60
N PRO A 60 -17.34 -7.49 -9.17
CA PRO A 60 -16.32 -7.62 -10.20
C PRO A 60 -15.21 -8.56 -9.76
N TYR A 61 -14.83 -9.47 -10.66
CA TYR A 61 -13.79 -10.48 -10.45
C TYR A 61 -14.05 -11.44 -9.27
N GLY A 62 -15.26 -11.50 -8.69
CA GLY A 62 -15.58 -12.42 -7.59
C GLY A 62 -15.05 -11.98 -6.22
N MET A 63 -14.51 -10.77 -6.10
CA MET A 63 -13.82 -10.31 -4.90
C MET A 63 -14.77 -10.02 -3.74
N THR A 64 -14.30 -10.23 -2.52
CA THR A 64 -15.00 -9.81 -1.29
C THR A 64 -14.89 -8.31 -1.01
N MET A 65 -13.87 -7.65 -1.58
CA MET A 65 -13.61 -6.22 -1.41
C MET A 65 -14.35 -5.35 -2.42
N ARG A 66 -14.76 -4.15 -1.98
CA ARG A 66 -15.40 -3.13 -2.82
C ARG A 66 -14.71 -1.79 -2.67
N ASP A 67 -14.63 -1.06 -3.77
CA ASP A 67 -14.22 0.33 -3.73
C ASP A 67 -15.30 1.17 -3.03
N PRO A 68 -14.90 2.09 -2.14
CA PRO A 68 -15.85 3.04 -1.57
C PRO A 68 -16.43 3.94 -2.65
N VAL A 69 -17.67 4.37 -2.47
CA VAL A 69 -18.32 5.32 -3.39
C VAL A 69 -17.45 6.59 -3.49
N PRO A 70 -17.28 7.16 -4.70
CA PRO A 70 -16.51 8.38 -4.88
C PRO A 70 -16.98 9.51 -3.94
N ASN A 71 -16.04 10.33 -3.48
CA ASN A 71 -16.27 11.46 -2.57
C ASN A 71 -16.79 11.11 -1.17
N THR A 72 -16.73 9.85 -0.75
CA THR A 72 -17.03 9.47 0.63
C THR A 72 -15.90 9.88 1.57
N VAL A 73 -16.26 10.34 2.78
CA VAL A 73 -15.30 10.73 3.83
C VAL A 73 -15.55 9.88 5.06
N LYS A 74 -14.51 9.15 5.49
CA LYS A 74 -14.57 8.33 6.70
C LYS A 74 -14.64 9.24 7.95
N ARG A 75 -15.48 8.85 8.93
CA ARG A 75 -15.53 9.51 10.24
C ARG A 75 -14.18 9.44 10.96
N SER A 76 -13.85 10.48 11.70
CA SER A 76 -12.62 10.57 12.50
C SER A 76 -11.31 10.41 11.70
N SER A 77 -11.35 10.73 10.40
CA SER A 77 -10.17 10.82 9.53
C SER A 77 -9.88 12.28 9.19
N TYR A 78 -8.65 12.55 8.75
CA TYR A 78 -8.34 13.81 8.07
C TYR A 78 -9.28 14.01 6.88
N LEU A 79 -9.64 15.28 6.64
CA LEU A 79 -10.34 15.64 5.42
C LEU A 79 -9.49 15.23 4.20
N PRO A 80 -10.13 14.80 3.09
CA PRO A 80 -9.42 14.44 1.89
C PRO A 80 -8.50 15.56 1.43
N TYR A 81 -7.32 15.20 0.94
CA TYR A 81 -6.42 16.15 0.29
C TYR A 81 -7.05 16.62 -1.03
N ARG A 82 -7.44 17.89 -1.11
CA ARG A 82 -8.22 18.46 -2.23
C ARG A 82 -7.41 19.23 -3.27
N ILE A 83 -6.08 19.27 -3.15
CA ILE A 83 -5.26 19.96 -4.16
C ILE A 83 -5.12 19.04 -5.38
N PRO A 84 -5.56 19.47 -6.58
CA PRO A 84 -5.42 18.67 -7.79
C PRO A 84 -3.95 18.37 -8.12
N LYS A 85 -3.72 17.24 -8.79
CA LYS A 85 -2.38 16.76 -9.19
C LYS A 85 -1.53 17.79 -9.95
N ASP A 86 -2.17 18.64 -10.76
CA ASP A 86 -1.48 19.63 -11.59
C ASP A 86 -1.28 20.98 -10.87
N SER A 87 -1.74 21.10 -9.62
CA SER A 87 -1.70 22.34 -8.83
C SER A 87 -0.50 22.39 -7.88
N LEU A 88 0.71 22.23 -8.43
CA LEU A 88 1.94 22.20 -7.64
C LEU A 88 2.23 23.52 -6.91
N GLU A 89 1.87 24.66 -7.50
CA GLU A 89 2.04 25.98 -6.91
C GLU A 89 1.19 26.16 -5.64
N LEU A 90 -0.06 25.67 -5.67
CA LEU A 90 -0.93 25.67 -4.49
C LEU A 90 -0.38 24.74 -3.40
N ALA A 91 0.15 23.57 -3.80
CA ALA A 91 0.77 22.66 -2.86
C ALA A 91 2.00 23.29 -2.18
N ALA A 92 2.78 24.11 -2.89
CA ALA A 92 3.98 24.75 -2.35
C ALA A 92 3.72 25.68 -1.16
N LEU A 93 2.49 26.20 -1.05
CA LEU A 93 2.05 27.05 0.06
C LEU A 93 1.82 26.27 1.35
N ILE A 94 1.62 24.95 1.27
CA ILE A 94 1.36 24.12 2.45
C ILE A 94 2.64 23.94 3.25
N LYS A 95 2.51 24.18 4.56
CA LYS A 95 3.56 23.91 5.54
C LYS A 95 3.35 22.59 6.25
N ASN A 96 4.45 21.94 6.59
CA ASN A 96 4.43 20.69 7.33
C ASN A 96 4.03 20.98 8.78
N PRO A 97 2.93 20.40 9.29
CA PRO A 97 2.44 20.67 10.64
C PRO A 97 3.30 20.00 11.73
N LEU A 98 4.17 19.06 11.38
CA LEU A 98 5.01 18.33 12.32
C LEU A 98 6.27 19.13 12.68
N ALA A 99 6.59 19.17 13.98
CA ALA A 99 7.86 19.69 14.47
C ALA A 99 9.03 18.81 13.98
N THR A 100 10.16 19.44 13.67
CA THR A 100 11.39 18.72 13.28
C THR A 100 12.11 18.23 14.55
N THR A 101 11.64 17.12 15.11
CA THR A 101 12.30 16.44 16.23
C THR A 101 13.17 15.28 15.73
N GLU A 102 14.10 14.81 16.57
CA GLU A 102 14.94 13.65 16.23
C GLU A 102 14.10 12.38 16.00
N GLU A 103 13.04 12.20 16.80
CA GLU A 103 12.07 11.10 16.65
C GLU A 103 11.41 11.11 15.26
N VAL A 104 10.90 12.27 14.83
CA VAL A 104 10.26 12.44 13.51
C VAL A 104 11.24 12.15 12.38
N LEU A 105 12.50 12.56 12.52
CA LEU A 105 13.53 12.27 11.51
C LEU A 105 13.90 10.79 11.48
N LYS A 106 13.98 10.12 12.64
CA LYS A 106 14.27 8.69 12.75
C LYS A 106 13.15 7.86 12.12
N GLU A 107 11.90 8.16 12.42
CA GLU A 107 10.75 7.52 11.78
C GLU A 107 10.69 7.82 10.28
N GLY A 108 10.91 9.08 9.89
CA GLY A 108 10.99 9.50 8.48
C GLY A 108 12.06 8.72 7.70
N LYS A 109 13.22 8.45 8.30
CA LYS A 109 14.28 7.62 7.72
C LYS A 109 13.83 6.18 7.49
N VAL A 110 13.16 5.57 8.47
CA VAL A 110 12.64 4.19 8.34
C VAL A 110 11.63 4.11 7.20
N LEU A 111 10.70 5.08 7.14
CA LEU A 111 9.70 5.16 6.08
C LEU A 111 10.34 5.38 4.70
N TYR A 112 11.31 6.29 4.60
CA TYR A 112 12.07 6.53 3.37
C TYR A 112 12.79 5.27 2.89
N THR A 113 13.41 4.52 3.82
CA THR A 113 14.11 3.26 3.52
C THR A 113 13.15 2.22 2.95
N ARG A 114 11.92 2.16 3.45
CA ARG A 114 10.91 1.20 3.00
C ARG A 114 10.27 1.53 1.66
N TYR A 115 10.04 2.83 1.37
CA TYR A 115 9.24 3.23 0.20
C TYR A 115 10.02 3.94 -0.91
N CYS A 116 11.15 4.58 -0.60
CA CYS A 116 11.78 5.54 -1.50
C CYS A 116 13.19 5.12 -1.96
N VAL A 117 13.97 4.44 -1.10
CA VAL A 117 15.38 4.11 -1.36
C VAL A 117 15.59 3.29 -2.63
N HIS A 118 14.66 2.40 -2.98
CA HIS A 118 14.79 1.55 -4.18
C HIS A 118 14.96 2.35 -5.47
N CYS A 119 14.35 3.53 -5.56
CA CYS A 119 14.47 4.45 -6.70
C CYS A 119 15.44 5.61 -6.43
N HIS A 120 15.38 6.21 -5.24
CA HIS A 120 16.12 7.44 -4.93
C HIS A 120 17.52 7.21 -4.32
N GLY A 121 17.81 6.00 -3.85
CA GLY A 121 19.06 5.67 -3.14
C GLY A 121 19.07 6.14 -1.68
N GLU A 122 20.00 5.63 -0.87
CA GLU A 122 20.05 5.95 0.57
C GLU A 122 20.32 7.43 0.85
N LYS A 123 21.13 8.06 0.00
CA LYS A 123 21.48 9.48 0.08
C LYS A 123 20.58 10.37 -0.79
N GLY A 124 19.59 9.80 -1.48
CA GLY A 124 18.72 10.57 -2.37
C GLY A 124 19.42 11.05 -3.65
N MET A 125 20.44 10.33 -4.13
CA MET A 125 21.21 10.71 -5.33
C MET A 125 20.62 10.17 -6.64
N GLY A 126 19.49 9.46 -6.57
CA GLY A 126 18.87 8.82 -7.74
C GLY A 126 19.59 7.55 -8.20
N ASP A 127 20.43 7.00 -7.33
CA ASP A 127 21.29 5.83 -7.52
C ASP A 127 20.70 4.54 -6.93
N GLY A 128 19.41 4.54 -6.59
CA GLY A 128 18.70 3.32 -6.22
C GLY A 128 18.71 2.32 -7.39
N LEU A 129 18.80 1.02 -7.10
CA LEU A 129 18.90 -0.04 -8.12
C LEU A 129 17.78 0.04 -9.17
N VAL A 130 16.55 0.36 -8.74
CA VAL A 130 15.42 0.57 -9.65
C VAL A 130 15.55 1.90 -10.39
N GLY A 131 16.05 2.94 -9.74
CA GLY A 131 16.29 4.26 -10.34
C GLY A 131 17.27 4.22 -11.50
N ILE A 132 18.33 3.42 -11.39
CA ILE A 132 19.33 3.21 -12.45
C ILE A 132 18.69 2.57 -13.68
N ALA A 133 17.86 1.54 -13.49
CA ALA A 133 17.18 0.85 -14.59
C ALA A 133 16.08 1.72 -15.23
N TYR A 134 15.29 2.41 -14.41
CA TYR A 134 14.13 3.18 -14.85
C TYR A 134 14.49 4.56 -15.44
N LYS A 135 15.65 5.10 -15.03
CA LYS A 135 16.23 6.40 -15.40
C LYS A 135 15.31 7.59 -15.08
N GLY A 136 15.91 8.78 -14.98
CA GLY A 136 15.16 10.03 -14.75
C GLY A 136 14.82 10.32 -13.29
N VAL A 137 15.40 9.59 -12.33
CA VAL A 137 15.36 9.97 -10.92
C VAL A 137 16.44 11.01 -10.65
N THR A 138 16.04 12.22 -10.28
CA THR A 138 16.97 13.32 -10.00
C THR A 138 17.50 13.25 -8.57
N ALA A 139 18.80 13.53 -8.39
CA ALA A 139 19.39 13.73 -7.07
C ALA A 139 18.73 14.91 -6.33
N TYR A 140 18.44 14.75 -5.04
CA TYR A 140 17.74 15.75 -4.24
C TYR A 140 18.52 17.05 -4.04
N ASN A 141 19.84 17.00 -4.07
CA ASN A 141 20.71 18.18 -3.99
C ASN A 141 20.93 18.89 -5.35
N SER A 142 20.38 18.35 -6.44
CA SER A 142 20.48 18.98 -7.75
C SER A 142 19.68 20.29 -7.81
N ARG A 143 20.14 21.25 -8.63
CA ARG A 143 19.49 22.56 -8.80
C ARG A 143 17.99 22.49 -9.11
N ALA A 144 17.55 21.45 -9.82
CA ALA A 144 16.15 21.28 -10.23
C ALA A 144 15.18 21.01 -9.07
N VAL A 145 15.67 20.39 -7.99
CA VAL A 145 14.82 19.90 -6.88
C VAL A 145 15.29 20.29 -5.49
N LYS A 146 16.50 20.84 -5.33
CA LYS A 146 17.04 21.27 -4.02
C LYS A 146 16.19 22.32 -3.31
N SER A 147 15.53 23.19 -4.07
CA SER A 147 14.68 24.27 -3.56
C SER A 147 13.19 23.92 -3.46
N ARG A 148 12.82 22.64 -3.62
CA ARG A 148 11.42 22.23 -3.52
C ARG A 148 10.92 22.38 -2.09
N SER A 149 9.76 23.00 -1.97
CA SER A 149 9.08 23.21 -0.69
C SER A 149 8.56 21.88 -0.10
N GLU A 150 8.29 21.89 1.21
CA GLU A 150 7.73 20.71 1.89
C GLU A 150 6.38 20.27 1.33
N GLY A 151 5.52 21.22 0.97
CA GLY A 151 4.22 20.93 0.35
C GLY A 151 4.34 20.34 -1.05
N GLU A 152 5.32 20.76 -1.86
CA GLU A 152 5.58 20.14 -3.17
C GLU A 152 6.04 18.68 -3.03
N ILE A 153 6.91 18.41 -2.06
CA ILE A 153 7.38 17.04 -1.78
C ILE A 153 6.20 16.18 -1.33
N PHE A 154 5.38 16.67 -0.41
CA PHE A 154 4.17 15.97 0.04
C PHE A 154 3.21 15.69 -1.13
N HIS A 155 3.02 16.67 -2.01
CA HIS A 155 2.15 16.54 -3.19
C HIS A 155 2.67 15.48 -4.17
N ALA A 156 3.98 15.47 -4.44
CA ALA A 156 4.62 14.47 -5.29
C ALA A 156 4.48 13.06 -4.71
N ILE A 157 4.60 12.87 -3.39
CA ILE A 157 4.35 11.57 -2.75
C ILE A 157 2.87 11.18 -2.87
N THR A 158 1.97 12.16 -2.78
CA THR A 158 0.51 11.92 -2.79
C THR A 158 -0.03 11.52 -4.15
N HIS A 159 0.32 12.25 -5.22
CA HIS A 159 -0.23 12.05 -6.56
C HIS A 159 0.76 11.47 -7.57
N GLY A 160 2.02 11.28 -7.17
CA GLY A 160 3.10 10.96 -8.09
C GLY A 160 3.55 12.19 -8.88
N LYS A 161 4.66 12.06 -9.61
CA LYS A 161 5.19 13.11 -10.50
C LYS A 161 5.95 12.51 -11.66
N GLY A 162 5.57 12.85 -12.88
CA GLY A 162 6.17 12.28 -14.08
C GLY A 162 6.05 10.75 -14.06
N ARG A 163 7.19 10.05 -13.99
CA ARG A 163 7.24 8.59 -13.92
C ARG A 163 7.18 8.01 -12.50
N MET A 164 7.20 8.85 -11.46
CA MET A 164 6.99 8.42 -10.08
C MET A 164 5.49 8.19 -9.84
N TRP A 165 5.12 6.98 -9.43
CA TRP A 165 3.76 6.60 -9.09
C TRP A 165 3.31 7.23 -7.75
N ALA A 166 2.00 7.27 -7.53
CA ALA A 166 1.42 7.79 -6.30
C ALA A 166 1.60 6.80 -5.13
N HIS A 167 2.03 7.30 -3.97
CA HIS A 167 2.15 6.51 -2.73
C HIS A 167 1.03 6.82 -1.72
N GLY A 168 0.05 7.67 -2.07
CA GLY A 168 -0.99 8.12 -1.16
C GLY A 168 -1.88 7.02 -0.57
N SER A 169 -2.02 5.88 -1.25
CA SER A 169 -2.76 4.69 -0.77
C SER A 169 -1.95 3.81 0.18
N GLN A 170 -0.62 3.89 0.13
CA GLN A 170 0.29 3.07 0.92
C GLN A 170 0.82 3.80 2.17
N VAL A 171 0.95 5.12 2.08
CA VAL A 171 1.56 5.95 3.14
C VAL A 171 0.54 6.95 3.69
N SER A 172 0.28 6.85 5.00
CA SER A 172 -0.62 7.76 5.72
C SER A 172 -0.17 9.23 5.59
N ILE A 173 -1.10 10.17 5.79
CA ILE A 173 -0.82 11.62 5.68
C ILE A 173 0.31 12.03 6.62
N GLU A 174 0.26 11.59 7.87
CA GLU A 174 1.29 11.88 8.87
C GLU A 174 2.65 11.31 8.46
N ASN A 175 2.68 10.05 8.00
CA ASN A 175 3.91 9.40 7.56
C ASN A 175 4.52 10.07 6.33
N ARG A 176 3.69 10.59 5.41
CA ARG A 176 4.17 11.40 4.28
C ARG A 176 4.88 12.67 4.77
N TRP A 177 4.35 13.35 5.79
CA TRP A 177 5.00 14.51 6.38
C TRP A 177 6.31 14.17 7.10
N LYS A 178 6.41 13.01 7.76
CA LYS A 178 7.65 12.51 8.35
C LYS A 178 8.71 12.25 7.27
N ILE A 179 8.33 11.60 6.16
CA ILE A 179 9.21 11.39 5.00
C ILE A 179 9.69 12.74 4.44
N VAL A 180 8.79 13.74 4.31
CA VAL A 180 9.16 15.07 3.82
C VAL A 180 10.26 15.71 4.67
N LYS A 181 10.16 15.65 6.01
CA LYS A 181 11.22 16.17 6.89
C LYS A 181 12.56 15.47 6.65
N TYR A 182 12.55 14.15 6.47
CA TYR A 182 13.77 13.40 6.17
C TYR A 182 14.34 13.75 4.78
N VAL A 183 13.50 13.87 3.75
CA VAL A 183 13.95 14.30 2.41
C VAL A 183 14.58 15.69 2.45
N GLN A 184 14.06 16.61 3.27
CA GLN A 184 14.64 17.95 3.44
C GLN A 184 16.02 17.93 4.11
N THR A 185 16.37 16.91 4.89
CA THR A 185 17.76 16.76 5.38
C THR A 185 18.67 16.28 4.25
N LEU A 186 18.20 15.38 3.39
CA LEU A 186 18.94 14.90 2.21
C LEU A 186 19.17 16.02 1.18
N GLN A 187 18.22 16.94 0.99
CA GLN A 187 18.40 18.11 0.10
C GLN A 187 19.53 19.04 0.53
N LYS A 188 19.91 19.04 1.82
CA LYS A 188 20.94 19.93 2.39
C LYS A 188 22.36 19.33 2.33
N GLN A 189 22.50 18.07 1.93
CA GLN A 189 23.78 17.37 1.80
C GLN A 189 24.55 17.82 0.55
#